data_AF-A0A534T3F6-F1
#
_entry.id   AF-A0A534T3F6-F1
#
_cell.length_a   1.000
_cell.length_b   1.000
_cell.length_c   1.000
_cell.angle_alpha   90.00
_cell.angle_beta   90.00
_cell.angle_gamma   90.00
#
_symmetry.space_group_name_H-M   'P 1'
#
loop_
_entity.id
_entity.type
_entity.pdbx_description
1 polymer ?
#
loop_
_entity_poly.entity_id
_entity_poly.type
_entity_poly.pdbx_seq_one_letter_code
_entity_poly.pdbx_strand_id
1 'polypeptide(L)'
;MASRSTLWVSVGLVFAASALVLCLLYVRLPVLPDGDSYYHLAVARAYAERGLFHRLEWARLSIMYDGFGDKELLFHVLLVPFAVLSDPTTGGFITLALLGALVAAALAYGAVAAIGRWGVAIPLLVFGTSADFMLRMIRLRPETLSLLLILIAIPLASRRRTVWLGVVAWLYTLSYTAFEAFLGLCVLFFIYDVWVERRADWRMILYPAMGVALGLLLHPHFPANVRVWVVQNLSFYLGNETLPSPENASRTTRDTLVLNLGWWAGLLVLWRSRVPVAPPNEDRRLRDLTLLATAAFALLYVLVYRF
;
A
#
# COMPACT_ATOMS: atom_id res chain seq x y z
N MET A 1 15.99 -1.75 25.20
CA MET A 1 14.79 -2.13 24.42
C MET A 1 13.57 -1.50 25.08
N ALA A 2 12.66 -0.87 24.32
CA ALA A 2 11.38 -0.43 24.87
C ALA A 2 10.58 -1.67 25.31
N SER A 3 9.90 -1.61 26.46
CA SER A 3 9.01 -2.70 26.85
C SER A 3 7.94 -2.89 25.76
N ARG A 4 7.43 -4.12 25.59
CA ARG A 4 6.37 -4.41 24.62
C ARG A 4 5.14 -3.50 24.84
N SER A 5 4.87 -3.13 26.09
CA SER A 5 3.84 -2.14 26.46
C SER A 5 4.18 -0.75 25.91
N THR A 6 5.39 -0.24 26.15
CA THR A 6 5.85 1.07 25.66
C THR A 6 5.82 1.18 24.13
N LEU A 7 6.12 0.09 23.41
CA LEU A 7 6.02 0.04 21.95
C LEU A 7 4.57 0.24 21.49
N TRP A 8 3.63 -0.54 22.01
CA TRP A 8 2.22 -0.43 21.62
C TRP A 8 1.60 0.90 22.00
N VAL A 9 1.97 1.47 23.15
CA VAL A 9 1.56 2.83 23.53
C VAL A 9 2.07 3.84 22.51
N SER A 10 3.35 3.75 22.13
CA SER A 10 3.95 4.67 21.15
C SER A 10 3.28 4.56 19.77
N VAL A 11 3.00 3.33 19.30
CA VAL A 11 2.30 3.08 18.03
C VAL A 11 0.86 3.57 18.08
N GLY A 12 0.15 3.35 19.19
CA GLY A 12 -1.22 3.84 19.39
C GLY A 12 -1.30 5.37 19.41
N LEU A 13 -0.32 6.03 20.05
CA LEU A 13 -0.21 7.48 20.03
C LEU A 13 0.09 8.02 18.62
N VAL A 14 0.98 7.37 17.87
CA VAL A 14 1.25 7.72 16.46
C VAL A 14 -0.03 7.59 15.63
N PHE A 15 -0.78 6.49 15.79
CA PHE A 15 -2.05 6.31 15.09
C PHE A 15 -3.04 7.44 15.41
N ALA A 16 -3.31 7.69 16.70
CA ALA A 16 -4.28 8.69 17.12
C ALA A 16 -3.88 10.11 16.68
N ALA A 17 -2.60 10.48 16.86
CA ALA A 17 -2.09 11.78 16.44
C ALA A 17 -2.12 11.94 14.92
N SER A 18 -1.73 10.92 14.16
CA SER A 18 -1.75 10.96 12.69
C SER A 18 -3.17 11.04 12.16
N ALA A 19 -4.10 10.27 12.72
CA ALA A 19 -5.52 10.31 12.33
C ALA A 19 -6.11 11.71 12.56
N LEU A 20 -5.83 12.31 13.72
CA LEU A 20 -6.29 13.67 14.04
C LEU A 20 -5.68 14.70 13.08
N VAL A 21 -4.35 14.72 12.94
CA VAL A 21 -3.65 15.71 12.11
C VAL A 21 -4.04 15.58 10.64
N LEU A 22 -4.08 14.37 10.09
CA LEU A 22 -4.48 14.13 8.69
C LEU A 22 -5.96 14.50 8.48
N CYS A 23 -6.86 14.17 9.41
CA CYS A 23 -8.26 14.57 9.31
C CYS A 23 -8.41 16.10 9.29
N LEU A 24 -7.73 16.80 10.22
CA LEU A 24 -7.72 18.26 10.28
C LEU A 24 -7.13 18.90 9.02
N LEU A 25 -6.16 18.24 8.36
CA LEU A 25 -5.56 18.71 7.12
C LEU A 25 -6.50 18.47 5.93
N TYR A 26 -7.03 17.26 5.79
CA TYR A 26 -7.83 16.86 4.63
C TYR A 26 -9.18 17.57 4.58
N VAL A 27 -9.85 17.79 5.71
CA VAL A 27 -11.11 18.54 5.76
C VAL A 27 -10.95 20.01 5.33
N ARG A 28 -9.72 20.54 5.29
CA ARG A 28 -9.42 21.89 4.78
C ARG A 28 -9.26 21.93 3.27
N LEU A 29 -9.12 20.77 2.62
CA LEU A 29 -9.04 20.70 1.16
C LEU A 29 -10.43 20.95 0.57
N PRO A 30 -10.54 21.75 -0.51
CA PRO A 30 -11.82 22.00 -1.15
C PRO A 30 -12.38 20.76 -1.85
N VAL A 31 -11.51 19.84 -2.28
CA VAL A 31 -11.83 18.61 -3.01
C VAL A 31 -10.81 17.51 -2.72
N LEU A 32 -11.16 16.26 -3.00
CA LEU A 32 -10.18 15.17 -3.09
C LEU A 32 -9.28 15.42 -4.32
N PRO A 33 -7.95 15.28 -4.20
CA PRO A 33 -7.01 15.80 -5.19
C PRO A 33 -6.81 14.88 -6.42
N ASP A 34 -7.84 14.13 -6.81
CA ASP A 34 -7.87 13.36 -8.06
C ASP A 34 -9.28 12.82 -8.38
N GLY A 35 -9.51 12.44 -9.64
CA GLY A 35 -10.80 11.91 -10.10
C GLY A 35 -11.11 10.49 -9.63
N ASP A 36 -10.10 9.62 -9.52
CA ASP A 36 -10.30 8.21 -9.14
C ASP A 36 -10.80 8.08 -7.70
N SER A 37 -10.37 8.96 -6.80
CA SER A 37 -10.92 9.08 -5.44
C SER A 37 -12.45 9.15 -5.44
N TYR A 38 -13.04 9.94 -6.33
CA TYR A 38 -14.48 10.07 -6.46
C TYR A 38 -15.12 8.83 -7.08
N TYR A 39 -14.46 8.19 -8.04
CA TYR A 39 -14.90 6.91 -8.58
C TYR A 39 -14.99 5.84 -7.48
N HIS A 40 -13.98 5.70 -6.62
CA HIS A 40 -14.00 4.72 -5.53
C HIS A 40 -15.12 4.97 -4.53
N LEU A 41 -15.33 6.23 -4.12
CA LEU A 41 -16.44 6.60 -3.25
C LEU A 41 -17.80 6.29 -3.88
N ALA A 42 -17.93 6.56 -5.18
CA ALA A 42 -19.20 6.43 -5.85
C ALA A 42 -19.53 4.95 -6.17
N VAL A 43 -18.53 4.08 -6.41
CA VAL A 43 -18.71 2.62 -6.41
C VAL A 43 -19.09 2.10 -5.02
N ALA A 44 -18.40 2.54 -3.97
CA ALA A 44 -18.70 2.14 -2.59
C ALA A 44 -20.12 2.53 -2.18
N ARG A 45 -20.56 3.75 -2.53
CA ARG A 45 -21.93 4.20 -2.32
C ARG A 45 -22.94 3.34 -3.09
N ALA A 46 -22.64 3.01 -4.35
CA ALA A 46 -23.50 2.11 -5.13
C ALA A 46 -23.59 0.70 -4.50
N TYR A 47 -22.51 0.17 -3.91
CA TYR A 47 -22.60 -1.07 -3.14
C TYR A 47 -23.49 -0.95 -1.90
N ALA A 48 -23.47 0.19 -1.22
CA ALA A 48 -24.36 0.43 -0.10
C ALA A 48 -25.85 0.48 -0.52
N GLU A 49 -26.14 1.10 -1.66
CA GLU A 49 -27.51 1.35 -2.12
C GLU A 49 -28.18 0.13 -2.77
N ARG A 50 -27.43 -0.64 -3.59
CA ARG A 50 -28.00 -1.73 -4.41
C ARG A 50 -27.27 -3.06 -4.27
N GLY A 51 -26.30 -3.17 -3.36
CA GLY A 51 -25.46 -4.35 -3.23
C GLY A 51 -24.51 -4.54 -4.41
N LEU A 52 -23.99 -5.76 -4.56
CA LEU A 52 -23.08 -6.10 -5.65
C LEU A 52 -23.76 -5.98 -7.02
N PHE A 53 -23.11 -5.28 -7.94
CA PHE A 53 -23.61 -5.07 -9.31
C PHE A 53 -22.54 -5.47 -10.33
N HIS A 54 -22.97 -5.90 -11.52
CA HIS A 54 -22.08 -6.44 -12.55
C HIS A 54 -21.91 -5.51 -13.76
N ARG A 55 -22.68 -4.41 -13.80
CA ARG A 55 -22.68 -3.43 -14.90
C ARG A 55 -22.44 -2.03 -14.37
N LEU A 56 -21.50 -1.32 -14.98
CA LEU A 56 -21.06 0.00 -14.57
C LEU A 56 -21.66 1.06 -15.53
N GLU A 57 -22.91 1.47 -15.30
CA GLU A 57 -23.74 2.21 -16.28
C GLU A 57 -23.17 3.55 -16.81
N TRP A 58 -22.44 4.27 -15.96
CA TRP A 58 -21.67 5.48 -16.29
C TRP A 58 -20.36 5.25 -17.06
N ALA A 59 -19.90 4.00 -17.22
CA ALA A 59 -18.64 3.67 -17.88
C ALA A 59 -18.83 3.04 -19.26
N ARG A 60 -19.77 3.57 -20.06
CA ARG A 60 -20.28 2.98 -21.32
C ARG A 60 -19.24 2.69 -22.39
N LEU A 61 -18.12 3.42 -22.38
CA LEU A 61 -17.02 3.25 -23.34
C LEU A 61 -15.87 2.43 -22.77
N SER A 62 -16.04 1.84 -21.58
CA SER A 62 -15.04 0.98 -20.93
C SER A 62 -15.43 -0.49 -21.05
N ILE A 63 -14.43 -1.37 -21.03
CA ILE A 63 -14.61 -2.82 -20.85
C ILE A 63 -15.34 -3.18 -19.54
N MET A 64 -15.38 -2.23 -18.61
CA MET A 64 -16.07 -2.33 -17.33
C MET A 64 -17.55 -1.98 -17.42
N TYR A 65 -18.06 -1.50 -18.57
CA TYR A 65 -19.50 -1.29 -18.76
C TYR A 65 -20.24 -2.60 -18.52
N ASP A 66 -20.00 -3.61 -19.36
CA ASP A 66 -20.64 -4.91 -19.28
C ASP A 66 -19.66 -5.97 -18.76
N GLY A 67 -19.76 -6.25 -17.47
CA GLY A 67 -18.76 -7.00 -16.71
C GLY A 67 -17.75 -6.08 -16.03
N PHE A 68 -18.26 -5.28 -15.08
CA PHE A 68 -17.52 -4.35 -14.22
C PHE A 68 -16.20 -4.92 -13.70
N GLY A 69 -16.19 -6.21 -13.33
CA GLY A 69 -14.97 -6.92 -12.96
C GLY A 69 -14.19 -6.16 -11.89
N ASP A 70 -14.87 -5.78 -10.80
CA ASP A 70 -14.31 -4.91 -9.78
C ASP A 70 -12.92 -5.39 -9.34
N LYS A 71 -11.90 -4.62 -9.69
CA LYS A 71 -10.51 -4.96 -9.41
C LYS A 71 -10.06 -4.57 -8.00
N GLU A 72 -10.92 -3.87 -7.27
CA GLU A 72 -10.64 -3.23 -5.97
C GLU A 72 -11.78 -3.47 -4.97
N LEU A 73 -12.45 -4.62 -5.07
CA LEU A 73 -13.64 -4.99 -4.31
C LEU A 73 -13.52 -4.71 -2.81
N LEU A 74 -12.48 -5.24 -2.15
CA LEU A 74 -12.29 -5.06 -0.71
C LEU A 74 -12.06 -3.60 -0.36
N PHE A 75 -11.36 -2.85 -1.22
CA PHE A 75 -11.19 -1.41 -1.03
C PHE A 75 -12.55 -0.68 -1.09
N HIS A 76 -13.38 -0.94 -2.10
CA HIS A 76 -14.73 -0.37 -2.17
C HIS A 76 -15.61 -0.76 -0.98
N VAL A 77 -15.57 -2.03 -0.54
CA VAL A 77 -16.32 -2.50 0.63
C VAL A 77 -15.87 -1.78 1.91
N LEU A 78 -14.56 -1.55 2.09
CA LEU A 78 -14.03 -0.78 3.22
C LEU A 78 -14.49 0.68 3.23
N LEU A 79 -14.75 1.26 2.05
CA LEU A 79 -15.26 2.63 1.93
C LEU A 79 -16.77 2.76 2.20
N VAL A 80 -17.55 1.68 2.11
CA VAL A 80 -19.02 1.69 2.26
C VAL A 80 -19.50 2.48 3.50
N PRO A 81 -18.97 2.25 4.72
CA PRO A 81 -19.46 2.95 5.91
C PRO A 81 -19.26 4.47 5.87
N PHE A 82 -18.32 4.95 5.05
CA PHE A 82 -17.99 6.37 4.93
C PHE A 82 -18.65 7.01 3.70
N ALA A 83 -18.85 6.23 2.63
CA ALA A 83 -19.48 6.69 1.41
C ALA A 83 -20.99 6.98 1.56
N VAL A 84 -21.63 6.44 2.60
CA VAL A 84 -23.04 6.66 2.95
C VAL A 84 -23.28 7.88 3.84
N LEU A 85 -22.23 8.57 4.27
CA LEU A 85 -22.39 9.84 5.00
C LEU A 85 -23.09 10.88 4.13
N SER A 86 -23.73 11.86 4.77
CA SER A 86 -24.48 12.92 4.08
C SER A 86 -23.64 13.66 3.05
N ASP A 87 -22.36 13.90 3.36
CA ASP A 87 -21.34 14.28 2.38
C ASP A 87 -20.32 13.14 2.20
N PRO A 88 -20.36 12.42 1.06
CA PRO A 88 -19.39 11.38 0.74
C PRO A 88 -17.95 11.89 0.67
N THR A 89 -17.73 13.18 0.34
CA THR A 89 -16.38 13.76 0.27
C THR A 89 -15.74 13.81 1.65
N THR A 90 -16.50 14.27 2.65
CA THR A 90 -16.11 14.19 4.07
C THR A 90 -15.81 12.76 4.50
N GLY A 91 -16.64 11.79 4.09
CA GLY A 91 -16.35 10.36 4.31
C GLY A 91 -15.04 9.91 3.69
N GLY A 92 -14.74 10.37 2.48
CA GLY A 92 -13.45 10.15 1.82
C GLY A 92 -12.27 10.70 2.61
N PHE A 93 -12.35 11.94 3.10
CA PHE A 93 -11.30 12.55 3.93
C PHE A 93 -11.07 11.80 5.24
N ILE A 94 -12.15 11.36 5.92
CA ILE A 94 -12.05 10.55 7.14
C ILE A 94 -11.35 9.22 6.83
N THR A 95 -11.75 8.54 5.76
CA THR A 95 -11.16 7.25 5.40
C THR A 95 -9.68 7.40 5.03
N LEU A 96 -9.34 8.44 4.26
CA LEU A 96 -7.97 8.75 3.89
C LEU A 96 -7.09 9.02 5.13
N ALA A 97 -7.61 9.76 6.12
CA ALA A 97 -6.92 10.02 7.37
C ALA A 97 -6.69 8.74 8.18
N LEU A 98 -7.69 7.85 8.26
CA LEU A 98 -7.59 6.58 8.98
C LEU A 98 -6.59 5.63 8.31
N LEU A 99 -6.65 5.47 6.99
CA LEU A 99 -5.70 4.64 6.24
C LEU A 99 -4.28 5.20 6.33
N GLY A 100 -4.11 6.52 6.19
CA GLY A 100 -2.82 7.19 6.39
C GLY A 100 -2.27 6.99 7.80
N ALA A 101 -3.13 7.06 8.82
CA ALA A 101 -2.74 6.80 10.21
C ALA A 101 -2.33 5.33 10.45
N LEU A 102 -2.99 4.37 9.81
CA LEU A 102 -2.58 2.95 9.86
C LEU A 102 -1.19 2.75 9.23
N VAL A 103 -0.93 3.37 8.08
CA VAL A 103 0.41 3.34 7.45
C VAL A 103 1.45 3.99 8.36
N ALA A 104 1.16 5.16 8.93
CA ALA A 104 2.04 5.83 9.88
C ALA A 104 2.35 4.96 11.11
N ALA A 105 1.34 4.28 11.65
CA ALA A 105 1.48 3.37 12.78
C ALA A 105 2.32 2.13 12.43
N ALA A 106 2.13 1.55 11.24
CA ALA A 106 2.93 0.42 10.75
C ALA A 106 4.41 0.80 10.57
N LEU A 107 4.68 1.98 10.00
CA LEU A 107 6.03 2.53 9.88
C LEU A 107 6.65 2.80 11.25
N ALA A 108 5.92 3.40 12.18
CA ALA A 108 6.40 3.62 13.54
C ALA A 108 6.69 2.31 14.27
N TYR A 109 5.86 1.29 14.13
CA TYR A 109 6.09 -0.02 14.73
C TYR A 109 7.44 -0.61 14.27
N GLY A 110 7.68 -0.64 12.97
CA GLY A 110 8.95 -1.13 12.41
C GLY A 110 10.14 -0.26 12.80
N ALA A 111 9.98 1.06 12.75
CA ALA A 111 11.05 2.00 13.07
C ALA A 111 11.41 2.01 14.55
N VAL A 112 10.43 1.95 15.46
CA VAL A 112 10.69 1.92 16.91
C VAL A 112 11.38 0.62 17.31
N ALA A 113 11.02 -0.50 16.67
CA ALA A 113 11.74 -1.75 16.84
C ALA A 113 13.20 -1.67 16.36
N ALA A 114 13.48 -0.89 15.31
CA ALA A 114 14.82 -0.79 14.71
C ALA A 114 15.74 0.25 15.37
N ILE A 115 15.24 1.42 15.74
CA ILE A 115 16.03 2.57 16.23
C ILE A 115 15.52 3.16 17.55
N GLY A 116 14.66 2.44 18.27
CA GLY A 116 14.11 2.87 19.56
C GLY A 116 13.14 4.04 19.42
N ARG A 117 13.00 4.87 20.47
CA ARG A 117 12.01 5.98 20.50
C ARG A 117 12.10 6.95 19.32
N TRP A 118 13.28 7.11 18.72
CA TRP A 118 13.48 7.94 17.53
C TRP A 118 12.71 7.41 16.30
N GLY A 119 12.30 6.14 16.31
CA GLY A 119 11.47 5.56 15.27
C GLY A 119 10.11 6.24 15.12
N VAL A 120 9.60 6.90 16.16
CA VAL A 120 8.38 7.72 16.10
C VAL A 120 8.53 8.90 15.14
N ALA A 121 9.76 9.37 14.88
CA ALA A 121 10.00 10.46 13.92
C ALA A 121 9.86 10.01 12.46
N ILE A 122 9.98 8.72 12.15
CA ILE A 122 9.92 8.21 10.76
C ILE A 122 8.60 8.56 10.06
N PRO A 123 7.40 8.25 10.60
CA PRO A 123 6.15 8.66 9.95
C PRO A 123 6.04 10.18 9.80
N LEU A 124 6.48 10.97 10.79
CA LEU A 124 6.44 12.43 10.71
C LEU A 124 7.33 12.95 9.57
N LEU A 125 8.53 12.39 9.42
CA LEU A 125 9.45 12.77 8.36
C LEU A 125 8.91 12.38 6.98
N VAL A 126 8.47 11.14 6.78
CA VAL A 126 8.03 10.71 5.45
C VAL A 126 6.74 11.42 5.03
N PHE A 127 5.74 11.57 5.91
CA PHE A 127 4.52 12.32 5.57
C PHE A 127 4.80 13.82 5.44
N GLY A 128 5.60 14.41 6.34
CA GLY A 128 5.81 15.85 6.36
C GLY A 128 6.83 16.40 5.37
N THR A 129 7.73 15.55 4.87
CA THR A 129 8.93 16.01 4.15
C THR A 129 9.29 15.24 2.88
N SER A 130 8.55 14.17 2.55
CA SER A 130 8.59 13.52 1.23
C SER A 130 7.33 13.90 0.44
N ALA A 131 7.48 14.84 -0.48
CA ALA A 131 6.37 15.28 -1.33
C ALA A 131 5.88 14.14 -2.24
N ASP A 132 6.76 13.28 -2.75
CA ASP A 132 6.35 12.14 -3.57
C ASP A 132 5.48 11.15 -2.80
N PHE A 133 5.87 10.84 -1.56
CA PHE A 133 5.08 9.98 -0.70
C PHE A 133 3.72 10.62 -0.39
N MET A 134 3.71 11.90 0.00
CA MET A 134 2.47 12.60 0.32
C MET A 134 1.54 12.74 -0.90
N LEU A 135 2.07 13.02 -2.10
CA LEU A 135 1.29 13.11 -3.33
C LEU A 135 0.60 11.79 -3.70
N ARG A 136 1.14 10.65 -3.28
CA ARG A 136 0.47 9.34 -3.42
C ARG A 136 -0.53 9.10 -2.29
N MET A 137 -0.14 9.40 -1.05
CA MET A 137 -0.95 9.16 0.15
C MET A 137 -2.15 10.10 0.32
N ILE A 138 -2.20 11.20 -0.41
CA ILE A 138 -3.32 12.15 -0.40
C ILE A 138 -4.47 11.72 -1.33
N ARG A 139 -4.28 10.67 -2.15
CA ARG A 139 -5.30 10.13 -3.05
C ARG A 139 -6.03 8.98 -2.35
N LEU A 140 -7.35 9.01 -2.34
CA LEU A 140 -8.18 7.93 -1.79
C LEU A 140 -8.25 6.78 -2.78
N ARG A 141 -7.12 6.09 -2.90
CA ARG A 141 -6.92 5.00 -3.85
C ARG A 141 -6.33 3.76 -3.16
N PRO A 142 -6.48 2.58 -3.78
CA PRO A 142 -6.10 1.33 -3.13
C PRO A 142 -4.58 1.14 -2.95
N GLU A 143 -3.71 1.95 -3.57
CA GLU A 143 -2.28 1.90 -3.27
C GLU A 143 -1.96 2.11 -1.78
N THR A 144 -2.78 2.89 -1.06
CA THR A 144 -2.58 3.13 0.38
C THR A 144 -2.79 1.85 1.18
N LEU A 145 -3.84 1.08 0.84
CA LEU A 145 -4.11 -0.21 1.47
C LEU A 145 -3.09 -1.27 1.04
N SER A 146 -2.68 -1.27 -0.23
CA SER A 146 -1.58 -2.09 -0.74
C SER A 146 -0.28 -1.89 0.04
N LEU A 147 0.12 -0.63 0.29
CA LEU A 147 1.29 -0.30 1.09
C LEU A 147 1.17 -0.86 2.52
N LEU A 148 0.02 -0.68 3.17
CA LEU A 148 -0.23 -1.23 4.51
C LEU A 148 -0.08 -2.76 4.53
N LEU A 149 -0.65 -3.46 3.55
CA LEU A 149 -0.56 -4.91 3.43
C LEU A 149 0.87 -5.38 3.17
N ILE A 150 1.67 -4.66 2.37
CA ILE A 150 3.09 -4.94 2.16
C ILE A 150 3.89 -4.76 3.46
N LEU A 151 3.64 -3.68 4.21
CA LEU A 151 4.28 -3.43 5.51
C LEU A 151 3.95 -4.51 6.54
N ILE A 152 2.78 -5.15 6.44
CA ILE A 152 2.39 -6.31 7.25
C ILE A 152 3.04 -7.61 6.73
N ALA A 153 3.15 -7.77 5.41
CA ALA A 153 3.70 -8.96 4.78
C ALA A 153 5.17 -9.20 5.12
N ILE A 154 6.00 -8.15 5.12
CA ILE A 154 7.44 -8.23 5.42
C ILE A 154 7.71 -8.93 6.78
N PRO A 155 7.14 -8.47 7.91
CA PRO A 155 7.34 -9.11 9.22
C PRO A 155 6.64 -10.48 9.37
N LEU A 156 5.66 -10.83 8.53
CA LEU A 156 5.12 -12.19 8.48
C LEU A 156 6.07 -13.12 7.74
N ALA A 157 6.61 -12.68 6.60
CA ALA A 157 7.59 -13.40 5.82
C ALA A 157 8.87 -13.65 6.64
N SER A 158 9.37 -12.63 7.35
CA SER A 158 10.58 -12.74 8.20
C SER A 158 10.43 -13.76 9.31
N ARG A 159 9.20 -14.00 9.79
CA ARG A 159 8.87 -15.01 10.81
C ARG A 159 8.34 -16.33 10.25
N ARG A 160 8.38 -16.51 8.92
CA ARG A 160 7.87 -17.69 8.19
C ARG A 160 6.39 -17.99 8.51
N ARG A 161 5.58 -16.96 8.78
CA ARG A 161 4.13 -17.09 9.00
C ARG A 161 3.41 -17.17 7.66
N THR A 162 3.74 -18.20 6.87
CA THR A 162 3.36 -18.32 5.45
C THR A 162 1.87 -18.46 5.23
N VAL A 163 1.13 -19.10 6.14
CA VAL A 163 -0.35 -19.12 6.09
C VAL A 163 -0.93 -17.71 6.16
N TRP A 164 -0.44 -16.89 7.10
CA TRP A 164 -0.86 -15.49 7.22
C TRP A 164 -0.41 -14.65 6.03
N LEU A 165 0.74 -14.98 5.42
CA LEU A 165 1.16 -14.36 4.16
C LEU A 165 0.18 -14.71 3.02
N GLY A 166 -0.35 -15.92 2.98
CA GLY A 166 -1.45 -16.31 2.08
C GLY A 166 -2.74 -15.53 2.32
N VAL A 167 -3.12 -15.33 3.59
CA VAL A 167 -4.27 -14.46 3.94
C VAL A 167 -4.04 -13.03 3.47
N VAL A 168 -2.84 -12.47 3.68
CA VAL A 168 -2.50 -11.13 3.20
C VAL A 168 -2.54 -11.07 1.68
N ALA A 169 -2.04 -12.08 0.96
CA ALA A 169 -2.11 -12.16 -0.50
C ALA A 169 -3.57 -12.19 -1.00
N TRP A 170 -4.43 -12.94 -0.31
CA TRP A 170 -5.87 -12.97 -0.60
C TRP A 170 -6.50 -11.59 -0.43
N LEU A 171 -6.29 -10.93 0.72
CA LEU A 171 -6.79 -9.57 0.98
C LEU A 171 -6.22 -8.55 0.00
N TYR A 172 -4.94 -8.66 -0.36
CA TYR A 172 -4.27 -7.81 -1.33
C TYR A 172 -4.93 -7.92 -2.70
N THR A 173 -5.18 -9.14 -3.16
CA THR A 173 -5.83 -9.42 -4.46
C THR A 173 -7.24 -8.84 -4.53
N LEU A 174 -7.98 -8.88 -3.43
CA LEU A 174 -9.31 -8.25 -3.36
C LEU A 174 -9.23 -6.72 -3.26
N SER A 175 -8.11 -6.16 -2.79
CA SER A 175 -7.96 -4.73 -2.54
C SER A 175 -7.38 -3.98 -3.72
N TYR A 176 -6.44 -4.58 -4.45
CA TYR A 176 -5.65 -3.89 -5.44
C TYR A 176 -5.25 -4.80 -6.61
N THR A 177 -5.38 -4.26 -7.81
CA THR A 177 -5.20 -4.99 -9.07
C THR A 177 -3.78 -5.53 -9.28
N ALA A 178 -2.75 -4.87 -8.75
CA ALA A 178 -1.34 -5.22 -8.98
C ALA A 178 -0.84 -6.37 -8.07
N PHE A 179 -1.64 -7.41 -7.89
CA PHE A 179 -1.30 -8.56 -7.04
C PHE A 179 -0.05 -9.32 -7.54
N GLU A 180 0.27 -9.22 -8.83
CA GLU A 180 1.48 -9.78 -9.41
C GLU A 180 2.76 -9.17 -8.81
N ALA A 181 2.74 -7.89 -8.42
CA ALA A 181 3.85 -7.25 -7.73
C ALA A 181 4.04 -7.84 -6.32
N PHE A 182 2.95 -8.13 -5.61
CA PHE A 182 2.97 -8.79 -4.32
C PHE A 182 3.51 -10.23 -4.42
N LEU A 183 3.09 -10.99 -5.43
CA LEU A 183 3.64 -12.32 -5.71
C LEU A 183 5.12 -12.25 -6.07
N GLY A 184 5.52 -11.30 -6.91
CA GLY A 184 6.93 -11.05 -7.25
C GLY A 184 7.77 -10.80 -5.99
N LEU A 185 7.26 -10.00 -5.06
CA LEU A 185 7.90 -9.77 -3.76
C LEU A 185 8.05 -11.06 -2.94
N CYS A 186 7.02 -11.91 -2.90
CA CYS A 186 7.08 -13.21 -2.22
C CYS A 186 8.10 -14.16 -2.88
N VAL A 187 8.24 -14.12 -4.20
CA VAL A 187 9.27 -14.85 -4.94
C VAL A 187 10.66 -14.34 -4.57
N LEU A 188 10.86 -13.02 -4.47
CA LEU A 188 12.14 -12.45 -4.02
C LEU A 188 12.49 -12.91 -2.60
N PHE A 189 11.51 -12.95 -1.68
CA PHE A 189 11.73 -13.47 -0.32
C PHE A 189 12.08 -14.96 -0.32
N PHE A 190 11.48 -15.75 -1.21
CA PHE A 190 11.86 -17.15 -1.39
C PHE A 190 13.27 -17.31 -1.97
N ILE A 191 13.66 -16.49 -2.96
CA ILE A 191 15.02 -16.50 -3.50
C ILE A 191 16.03 -16.16 -2.40
N TYR A 192 15.73 -15.15 -1.58
CA TYR A 192 16.54 -14.83 -0.40
C TYR A 192 16.68 -16.03 0.53
N ASP A 193 15.59 -16.74 0.84
CA ASP A 193 15.62 -17.94 1.68
C ASP A 193 16.51 -19.06 1.11
N VAL A 194 16.46 -19.28 -0.21
CA VAL A 194 17.29 -20.30 -0.88
C VAL A 194 18.76 -19.89 -0.90
N TRP A 195 19.06 -18.62 -1.18
CA TRP A 195 20.43 -18.16 -1.42
C TRP A 195 21.18 -17.81 -0.13
N VAL A 196 20.50 -17.14 0.80
CA VAL A 196 21.08 -16.63 2.05
C VAL A 196 20.84 -17.60 3.20
N GLU A 197 19.59 -18.05 3.39
CA GLU A 197 19.24 -18.98 4.48
C GLU A 197 19.49 -20.45 4.10
N ARG A 198 19.91 -20.73 2.86
CA ARG A 198 20.17 -22.08 2.31
C ARG A 198 19.01 -23.05 2.54
N ARG A 199 17.77 -22.54 2.52
CA ARG A 199 16.55 -23.29 2.80
C ARG A 199 15.47 -22.99 1.77
N ALA A 200 15.05 -24.02 1.04
CA ALA A 200 13.94 -23.93 0.10
C ALA A 200 12.58 -24.12 0.81
N ASP A 201 12.07 -23.06 1.44
CA ASP A 201 10.74 -23.06 2.04
C ASP A 201 9.68 -22.64 1.02
N TRP A 202 9.27 -23.60 0.17
CA TRP A 202 8.30 -23.37 -0.91
C TRP A 202 6.95 -22.82 -0.43
N ARG A 203 6.64 -22.96 0.87
CA ARG A 203 5.44 -22.38 1.49
C ARG A 203 5.41 -20.86 1.37
N MET A 204 6.57 -20.20 1.20
CA MET A 204 6.67 -18.77 0.94
C MET A 204 6.05 -18.35 -0.40
N ILE A 205 5.93 -19.29 -1.35
CA ILE A 205 5.28 -19.05 -2.65
C ILE A 205 3.91 -19.70 -2.69
N LEU A 206 3.77 -20.94 -2.20
CA LEU A 206 2.51 -21.67 -2.33
C LEU A 206 1.35 -20.94 -1.64
N TYR A 207 1.50 -20.53 -0.37
CA TYR A 207 0.39 -19.89 0.34
C TYR A 207 -0.01 -18.54 -0.27
N PRO A 208 0.93 -17.65 -0.65
CA PRO A 208 0.56 -16.45 -1.41
C PRO A 208 -0.13 -16.75 -2.74
N ALA A 209 0.37 -17.71 -3.52
CA ALA A 209 -0.26 -18.12 -4.78
C ALA A 209 -1.67 -18.67 -4.57
N MET A 210 -1.89 -19.48 -3.52
CA MET A 210 -3.23 -19.94 -3.12
C MET A 210 -4.12 -18.76 -2.70
N GLY A 211 -3.60 -17.80 -1.94
CA GLY A 211 -4.34 -16.61 -1.54
C GLY A 211 -4.80 -15.79 -2.74
N VAL A 212 -3.91 -15.56 -3.72
CA VAL A 212 -4.26 -14.90 -5.00
C VAL A 212 -5.29 -15.71 -5.76
N ALA A 213 -5.11 -17.02 -5.91
CA ALA A 213 -6.07 -17.88 -6.60
C ALA A 213 -7.45 -17.82 -5.94
N LEU A 214 -7.54 -17.86 -4.61
CA LEU A 214 -8.80 -17.69 -3.88
C LEU A 214 -9.40 -16.30 -4.12
N GLY A 215 -8.57 -15.25 -4.16
CA GLY A 215 -9.01 -13.87 -4.40
C GLY A 215 -9.58 -13.67 -5.80
N LEU A 216 -9.03 -14.35 -6.80
CA LEU A 216 -9.50 -14.29 -8.18
C LEU A 216 -10.71 -15.18 -8.43
N LEU A 217 -10.67 -16.44 -7.98
CA LEU A 217 -11.66 -17.46 -8.29
C LEU A 217 -12.94 -17.34 -7.45
N LEU A 218 -12.82 -16.93 -6.18
CA LEU A 218 -13.98 -16.70 -5.32
C LEU A 218 -14.49 -15.26 -5.42
N HIS A 219 -13.94 -14.46 -6.34
CA HIS A 219 -14.39 -13.10 -6.57
C HIS A 219 -15.85 -13.09 -7.06
N PRO A 220 -16.74 -12.24 -6.50
CA PRO A 220 -18.13 -12.17 -6.95
C PRO A 220 -18.29 -11.86 -8.44
N HIS A 221 -17.36 -11.08 -8.99
CA HIS A 221 -17.32 -10.75 -10.42
C HIS A 221 -16.48 -11.70 -11.29
N PHE A 222 -16.17 -12.92 -10.85
CA PHE A 222 -15.47 -13.88 -11.71
C PHE A 222 -16.35 -14.28 -12.92
N PRO A 223 -15.81 -14.33 -14.17
CA PRO A 223 -14.42 -14.11 -14.58
C PRO A 223 -14.10 -12.69 -15.06
N ALA A 224 -15.03 -11.73 -14.91
CA ALA A 224 -14.84 -10.35 -15.39
C ALA A 224 -13.67 -9.64 -14.70
N ASN A 225 -13.41 -9.91 -13.41
CA ASN A 225 -12.24 -9.39 -12.69
C ASN A 225 -10.92 -9.80 -13.37
N VAL A 226 -10.79 -11.06 -13.80
CA VAL A 226 -9.61 -11.56 -14.51
C VAL A 226 -9.48 -10.89 -15.87
N ARG A 227 -10.58 -10.72 -16.60
CA ARG A 227 -10.58 -10.02 -17.89
C ARG A 227 -10.09 -8.58 -17.75
N VAL A 228 -10.61 -7.84 -16.75
CA VAL A 228 -10.18 -6.46 -16.46
C VAL A 228 -8.71 -6.43 -16.10
N TRP A 229 -8.23 -7.36 -15.26
CA TRP A 229 -6.82 -7.47 -14.91
C TRP A 229 -5.92 -7.74 -16.13
N VAL A 230 -6.29 -8.67 -17.02
CA VAL A 230 -5.53 -8.96 -18.25
C VAL A 230 -5.42 -7.71 -19.11
N VAL A 231 -6.53 -6.99 -19.33
CA VAL A 231 -6.49 -5.79 -20.17
C VAL A 231 -5.61 -4.71 -19.55
N GLN A 232 -5.76 -4.46 -18.25
CA GLN A 232 -5.06 -3.39 -17.55
C GLN A 232 -3.56 -3.67 -17.35
N ASN A 233 -3.19 -4.88 -16.91
CA ASN A 233 -1.82 -5.19 -16.50
C ASN A 233 -1.02 -5.94 -17.56
N LEU A 234 -1.66 -6.52 -18.58
CA LEU A 234 -0.96 -7.21 -19.68
C LEU A 234 -1.19 -6.53 -21.03
N SER A 235 -2.43 -6.48 -21.52
CA SER A 235 -2.71 -6.01 -22.89
C SER A 235 -2.30 -4.56 -23.11
N PHE A 236 -2.54 -3.69 -22.12
CA PHE A 236 -2.11 -2.28 -22.18
C PHE A 236 -0.61 -2.13 -22.37
N TYR A 237 0.21 -2.99 -21.75
CA TYR A 237 1.67 -2.95 -21.88
C TYR A 237 2.18 -3.62 -23.15
N LEU A 238 1.49 -4.65 -23.64
CA LEU A 238 1.84 -5.35 -24.88
C LEU A 238 1.44 -4.57 -26.14
N GLY A 239 0.41 -3.72 -26.07
CA GLY A 239 -0.18 -3.00 -27.20
C GLY A 239 0.62 -1.80 -27.72
N ASN A 240 1.68 -1.36 -27.03
CA ASN A 240 2.55 -0.25 -27.45
C ASN A 240 1.86 1.11 -27.72
N GLU A 241 0.61 1.31 -27.29
CA GLU A 241 -0.11 2.58 -27.43
C GLU A 241 0.39 3.59 -26.38
N THR A 242 1.34 4.43 -26.77
CA THR A 242 1.98 5.40 -25.88
C THR A 242 1.26 6.74 -25.91
N LEU A 243 0.31 6.92 -25.00
CA LEU A 243 0.05 8.25 -24.44
C LEU A 243 0.44 8.20 -22.96
N PRO A 244 1.61 8.74 -22.58
CA PRO A 244 1.90 9.03 -21.19
C PRO A 244 0.78 9.86 -20.58
N SER A 245 0.06 9.30 -19.61
CA SER A 245 -0.62 10.17 -18.66
C SER A 245 0.48 10.95 -17.91
N PRO A 246 0.37 12.27 -17.74
CA PRO A 246 1.30 13.06 -16.93
C PRO A 246 1.49 12.49 -15.51
N GLU A 247 0.48 11.78 -15.01
CA GLU A 247 0.47 11.09 -13.71
C GLU A 247 1.40 9.86 -13.67
N ASN A 248 1.64 9.25 -14.83
CA ASN A 248 2.49 8.07 -15.03
C ASN A 248 3.73 8.45 -15.83
N ALA A 249 4.30 9.63 -15.58
CA ALA A 249 5.58 10.04 -16.15
C ALA A 249 6.69 9.79 -15.11
N SER A 250 7.79 9.17 -15.54
CA SER A 250 8.97 9.01 -14.68
C SER A 250 9.47 10.37 -14.20
N ARG A 251 9.75 10.47 -12.91
CA ARG A 251 10.43 11.65 -12.35
C ARG A 251 11.90 11.64 -12.78
N THR A 252 12.45 12.82 -13.03
CA THR A 252 13.89 12.93 -13.22
C THR A 252 14.60 12.70 -11.89
N THR A 253 15.86 12.26 -11.91
CA THR A 253 16.69 12.13 -10.69
C THR A 253 16.70 13.42 -9.87
N ARG A 254 16.72 14.58 -10.56
CA ARG A 254 16.64 15.89 -9.91
C ARG A 254 15.33 16.05 -9.15
N ASP A 255 14.20 15.75 -9.77
CA ASP A 255 12.89 15.90 -9.14
C ASP A 255 12.75 14.96 -7.93
N THR A 256 13.16 13.70 -8.06
CA THR A 256 13.18 12.74 -6.95
C THR A 256 14.05 13.23 -5.79
N LEU A 257 15.20 13.85 -6.04
CA LEU A 257 16.04 14.39 -4.96
C LEU A 257 15.39 15.62 -4.30
N VAL A 258 14.85 16.55 -5.09
CA VAL A 258 14.28 17.80 -4.58
C VAL A 258 12.98 17.57 -3.82
N LEU A 259 12.07 16.77 -4.37
CA LEU A 259 10.76 16.50 -3.77
C LEU A 259 10.84 15.64 -2.52
N ASN A 260 11.99 15.01 -2.27
CA ASN A 260 12.25 14.21 -1.08
C ASN A 260 13.40 14.78 -0.23
N LEU A 261 13.81 16.03 -0.47
CA LEU A 261 14.99 16.62 0.17
C LEU A 261 14.90 16.60 1.70
N GLY A 262 13.73 16.97 2.25
CA GLY A 262 13.52 16.97 3.69
C GLY A 262 13.55 15.56 4.28
N TRP A 263 13.07 14.56 3.53
CA TRP A 263 13.18 13.16 3.91
C TRP A 263 14.65 12.69 3.95
N TRP A 264 15.43 13.01 2.91
CA TRP A 264 16.86 12.68 2.86
C TRP A 264 17.65 13.35 4.00
N ALA A 265 17.40 14.63 4.24
CA ALA A 265 18.02 15.37 5.32
C ALA A 265 17.62 14.79 6.70
N GLY A 266 16.34 14.47 6.87
CA GLY A 266 15.82 13.84 8.09
C GLY A 266 16.45 12.47 8.37
N LEU A 267 16.63 11.64 7.35
CA LEU A 267 17.35 10.38 7.46
C LEU A 267 18.82 10.59 7.86
N LEU A 268 19.49 11.58 7.30
CA LEU A 268 20.88 11.91 7.64
C LEU A 268 21.01 12.40 9.09
N VAL A 269 20.08 13.24 9.55
CA VAL A 269 20.00 13.67 10.95
C VAL A 269 19.75 12.47 11.85
N LEU A 270 18.75 11.64 11.56
CA LEU A 270 18.47 10.44 12.35
C LEU A 270 19.66 9.50 12.40
N TRP A 271 20.40 9.35 11.31
CA TRP A 271 21.60 8.53 11.23
C TRP A 271 22.74 9.11 12.09
N ARG A 272 22.99 10.42 12.01
CA ARG A 272 24.01 11.15 12.82
C ARG A 272 23.66 11.19 14.31
N SER A 273 22.37 11.31 14.63
CA SER A 273 21.84 11.38 15.99
C SER A 273 21.68 10.01 16.65
N ARG A 274 22.04 8.91 15.94
CA ARG A 274 22.08 7.59 16.57
C ARG A 274 23.18 7.57 17.62
N VAL A 275 22.78 7.75 18.88
CA VAL A 275 23.55 7.21 20.00
C VAL A 275 23.40 5.69 19.89
N PRO A 276 24.48 4.91 19.74
CA PRO A 276 24.40 3.45 19.69
C PRO A 276 24.01 2.92 21.08
N VAL A 277 22.73 2.99 21.41
CA VAL A 277 22.18 2.61 22.73
C VAL A 277 21.62 1.19 22.72
N ALA A 278 21.45 0.59 21.55
CA ALA A 278 20.98 -0.78 21.43
C ALA A 278 21.73 -1.51 20.30
N PRO A 279 22.08 -2.79 20.47
CA PRO A 279 22.48 -3.61 19.33
C PRO A 279 21.36 -3.54 18.27
N PRO A 280 21.70 -3.49 16.97
CA PRO A 280 20.70 -3.54 15.90
C PRO A 280 19.77 -4.73 16.14
N ASN A 281 18.48 -4.55 15.84
CA ASN A 281 17.44 -5.58 15.98
C ASN A 281 18.02 -6.97 15.59
N GLU A 282 18.00 -7.91 16.53
CA GLU A 282 18.59 -9.26 16.36
C GLU A 282 17.93 -10.03 15.20
N ASP A 283 16.76 -9.57 14.72
CA ASP A 283 16.06 -10.17 13.59
C ASP A 283 16.69 -9.75 12.25
N ARG A 284 17.86 -10.33 11.96
CA ARG A 284 18.61 -10.19 10.69
C ARG A 284 17.68 -10.33 9.48
N ARG A 285 16.80 -11.33 9.51
CA ARG A 285 15.92 -11.66 8.39
C ARG A 285 14.89 -10.56 8.15
N LEU A 286 14.32 -9.98 9.21
CA LEU A 286 13.42 -8.83 9.06
C LEU A 286 14.11 -7.64 8.39
N ARG A 287 15.35 -7.32 8.82
CA ARG A 287 16.14 -6.24 8.21
C ARG A 287 16.38 -6.52 6.72
N ASP A 288 16.86 -7.70 6.39
CA ASP A 288 17.27 -8.05 5.03
C ASP A 288 16.07 -8.12 4.07
N LEU A 289 14.93 -8.67 4.50
CA LEU A 289 13.69 -8.66 3.71
C LEU A 289 13.12 -7.24 3.54
N THR A 290 13.23 -6.39 4.57
CA THR A 290 12.84 -4.98 4.44
C THR A 290 13.69 -4.28 3.39
N LEU A 291 15.02 -4.45 3.44
CA LEU A 291 15.94 -3.88 2.46
C LEU A 291 15.70 -4.41 1.04
N LEU A 292 15.44 -5.72 0.90
CA LEU A 292 15.12 -6.33 -0.39
C LEU A 292 13.83 -5.74 -0.97
N ALA A 293 12.78 -5.58 -0.16
CA ALA A 293 11.54 -4.94 -0.60
C ALA A 293 11.79 -3.48 -1.00
N THR A 294 12.52 -2.71 -0.19
CA THR A 294 12.88 -1.32 -0.51
C THR A 294 13.65 -1.21 -1.82
N ALA A 295 14.65 -2.06 -2.04
CA ALA A 295 15.45 -2.05 -3.26
C ALA A 295 14.62 -2.43 -4.49
N ALA A 296 13.76 -3.44 -4.38
CA ALA A 296 12.87 -3.86 -5.46
C ALA A 296 11.91 -2.72 -5.87
N PHE A 297 11.24 -2.09 -4.91
CA PHE A 297 10.32 -0.98 -5.20
C PHE A 297 11.04 0.29 -5.63
N ALA A 298 12.24 0.57 -5.12
CA ALA A 298 13.06 1.69 -5.60
C ALA A 298 13.49 1.49 -7.06
N LEU A 299 13.88 0.25 -7.42
CA LEU A 299 14.20 -0.09 -8.80
C LEU A 299 12.98 0.05 -9.70
N LEU A 300 11.81 -0.43 -9.26
CA LEU A 300 10.55 -0.25 -10.01
C LEU A 300 10.18 1.22 -10.18
N TYR A 301 10.32 2.03 -9.13
CA TYR A 301 10.08 3.47 -9.18
C TYR A 301 11.00 4.19 -10.18
N VAL A 302 12.27 3.76 -10.31
CA VAL A 302 13.22 4.35 -11.26
C VAL A 302 13.04 3.83 -12.69
N LEU A 303 12.83 2.53 -12.86
CA LEU A 303 12.82 1.88 -14.17
C LEU A 303 11.45 1.91 -14.84
N VAL A 304 10.39 1.76 -14.07
CA VAL A 304 9.04 1.74 -14.60
C VAL A 304 8.61 3.19 -14.69
N TYR A 305 8.40 3.65 -15.91
CA TYR A 305 7.84 4.96 -16.23
C TYR A 305 6.51 5.26 -15.48
N ARG A 306 5.93 4.27 -14.78
CA ARG A 306 4.52 4.16 -14.37
C ARG A 306 4.31 3.48 -13.00
N PHE A 307 5.18 3.70 -12.01
CA PHE A 307 4.96 3.19 -10.63
C PHE A 307 4.30 4.24 -9.73
#